data_AF-A0A5C7G0I7-F1
#
_entry.id   AF-A0A5C7G0I7-F1
#
_cell.length_a   1.000
_cell.length_b   1.000
_cell.length_c   1.000
_cell.angle_alpha   90.00
_cell.angle_beta   90.00
_cell.angle_gamma   90.00
#
_symmetry.space_group_name_H-M   'P 1'
#
loop_
_entity.id
_entity.type
_entity.pdbx_description
1 polymer ?
#
loop_
_entity_poly.entity_id
_entity_poly.type
_entity_poly.pdbx_seq_one_letter_code
_entity_poly.pdbx_strand_id
1 'polypeptide(L)'
;MPEHSLKTNAIKVLKMPMPGKLFKHPDRVSNGATTPTKYIGGSQDTGTESNATGGPKIEHGPQAIACDKFVATLSNALFLSDGETPPDILNLRDGIVISYGLEDADGLRTGRTKTKFYREAYTVRIDGERVAKLLQRSNDGCGYSELTMYNHVLYRKGWTNYVVRLLRKLDAVVHQYTGIDVAIDGYNYLDKVHRIWLEEDVKNFGRSSLRPFFDSTGKILTGLDIGAKSADNRLTIYDKSPEFETKPYQKENCERFGLDTSKPIHRNEVKLRAAVLRRFCGFPPDDVRTTFIASKEYELNSKEAIKEFSRSIIERRDNDIAQARKDARDAINALDDYYGPEANKIRLERETVVCSIRRKYREERLVLNAAKADSKVEDIEYIESVDNSIDDLLNGNFDFRQLENLSVLADIHKRSSRSLLKIRKGTNKRADRNEKIEVVNYDAFGAMDVQLSPLTKEPKPIWGVQRKISFDIRASYAELDLMTGNAQFEKAMADCQKTARKYGIVDWFTSHIPKWKEDKEYHDAIKRAVQSAPARWNTASLGFWMPRPGTTEGTLNKSQHPETAA
;
A
#
# COMPACT_ATOMS: atom_id res chain seq x y z
N MET A 1 56.70 -2.85 21.35
CA MET A 1 55.84 -2.30 20.28
C MET A 1 54.91 -1.29 20.91
N PRO A 2 54.88 -0.02 20.49
CA PRO A 2 53.96 0.98 21.02
C PRO A 2 52.68 1.06 20.18
N GLU A 3 51.54 1.19 20.86
CA GLU A 3 50.24 1.44 20.22
C GLU A 3 50.11 2.93 19.83
N HIS A 4 49.68 3.20 18.60
CA HIS A 4 49.34 4.57 18.17
C HIS A 4 47.88 4.87 18.48
N SER A 5 47.62 5.78 19.43
CA SER A 5 46.28 6.36 19.60
C SER A 5 46.07 7.53 18.64
N LEU A 6 44.98 7.47 17.87
CA LEU A 6 44.54 8.56 17.00
C LEU A 6 43.74 9.58 17.81
N LYS A 7 44.27 10.80 17.94
CA LYS A 7 43.55 11.94 18.50
C LYS A 7 42.67 12.57 17.42
N THR A 8 41.35 12.53 17.60
CA THR A 8 40.40 13.32 16.79
C THR A 8 40.33 14.75 17.31
N ASN A 9 40.34 15.73 16.40
CA ASN A 9 40.35 17.15 16.74
C ASN A 9 38.96 17.64 17.15
N ALA A 10 38.82 18.11 18.39
CA ALA A 10 37.59 18.77 18.85
C ALA A 10 37.51 20.22 18.32
N ILE A 11 36.46 20.52 17.56
CA ILE A 11 36.16 21.89 17.11
C ILE A 11 35.65 22.71 18.30
N LYS A 12 36.41 23.73 18.69
CA LYS A 12 36.06 24.63 19.80
C LYS A 12 35.00 25.64 19.35
N VAL A 13 33.74 25.44 19.76
CA VAL A 13 32.67 26.43 19.54
C VAL A 13 32.78 27.55 20.59
N LEU A 14 32.95 28.79 20.12
CA LEU A 14 32.96 29.99 20.96
C LEU A 14 31.56 30.28 21.53
N LYS A 15 31.43 30.30 22.85
CA LYS A 15 30.26 30.87 23.54
C LYS A 15 30.46 32.38 23.69
N MET A 16 29.56 33.18 23.10
CA MET A 16 29.39 34.59 23.47
C MET A 16 28.19 34.73 24.43
N PRO A 17 28.28 35.57 25.48
CA PRO A 17 27.15 35.84 26.37
C PRO A 17 26.22 36.90 25.76
N MET A 18 24.91 36.65 25.78
CA MET A 18 23.89 37.64 25.46
C MET A 18 23.31 38.22 26.76
N PRO A 19 23.29 39.55 26.96
CA PRO A 19 22.60 40.16 28.09
C PRO A 19 21.09 40.24 27.82
N GLY A 20 20.28 39.80 28.78
CA GLY A 20 18.82 39.85 28.64
C GLY A 20 18.24 41.24 28.91
N LYS A 21 17.03 41.49 28.37
CA LYS A 21 16.04 42.41 28.95
C LYS A 21 14.64 42.13 28.40
N LEU A 22 13.63 42.36 29.24
CA LEU A 22 12.21 42.18 28.93
C LEU A 22 11.77 43.12 27.81
N PHE A 23 10.86 42.66 26.94
CA PHE A 23 9.90 43.52 26.25
C PHE A 23 8.49 42.95 26.38
N LYS A 24 7.52 43.85 26.58
CA LYS A 24 6.08 43.54 26.58
C LYS A 24 5.60 43.41 25.13
N HIS A 25 4.72 42.45 24.85
CA HIS A 25 4.04 42.35 23.56
C HIS A 25 3.04 43.49 23.35
N PRO A 26 3.03 44.14 22.18
CA PRO A 26 1.85 44.79 21.62
C PRO A 26 1.07 43.85 20.70
N ASP A 27 -0.10 44.31 20.27
CA ASP A 27 -1.27 43.60 19.79
C ASP A 27 -1.13 42.61 18.61
N ARG A 28 -2.11 41.69 18.57
CA ARG A 28 -2.32 40.69 17.50
C ARG A 28 -2.58 41.35 16.14
N VAL A 29 -1.75 41.02 15.16
CA VAL A 29 -2.16 40.97 13.74
C VAL A 29 -2.20 39.51 13.30
N SER A 30 -3.34 39.07 12.79
CA SER A 30 -3.53 37.70 12.28
C SER A 30 -2.91 37.54 10.90
N ASN A 31 -1.64 37.11 10.85
CA ASN A 31 -1.01 36.69 9.61
C ASN A 31 -1.62 35.35 9.16
N GLY A 32 -2.52 35.39 8.19
CA GLY A 32 -3.02 34.20 7.52
C GLY A 32 -1.87 33.48 6.81
N ALA A 33 -1.59 32.24 7.20
CA ALA A 33 -0.60 31.41 6.53
C ALA A 33 -1.12 31.03 5.13
N THR A 34 -0.62 31.70 4.09
CA THR A 34 -0.93 31.37 2.70
C THR A 34 -0.22 30.07 2.31
N THR A 35 -0.97 28.98 2.27
CA THR A 35 -0.52 27.69 1.75
C THR A 35 -0.02 27.83 0.31
N PRO A 36 1.21 27.43 -0.05
CA PRO A 36 1.70 27.55 -1.41
C PRO A 36 0.87 26.73 -2.40
N THR A 37 0.20 27.41 -3.33
CA THR A 37 -0.69 26.80 -4.32
C THR A 37 0.09 26.19 -5.49
N LYS A 38 0.29 24.86 -5.46
CA LYS A 38 0.51 24.04 -6.68
C LYS A 38 0.14 22.57 -6.40
N TYR A 39 -1.16 22.26 -6.53
CA TYR A 39 -1.70 20.90 -6.39
C TYR A 39 -2.12 20.38 -7.76
N ILE A 40 -1.34 19.48 -8.35
CA ILE A 40 -1.59 18.90 -9.67
C ILE A 40 -1.60 17.37 -9.54
N GLY A 41 -2.79 16.78 -9.50
CA GLY A 41 -2.94 15.32 -9.35
C GLY A 41 -4.36 14.89 -9.01
N GLY A 42 -5.13 14.57 -10.04
CA GLY A 42 -6.44 13.93 -9.97
C GLY A 42 -6.89 13.60 -11.39
N SER A 43 -7.07 12.32 -11.71
CA SER A 43 -7.68 11.87 -12.95
C SER A 43 -9.17 11.63 -12.69
N GLN A 44 -10.04 12.33 -13.41
CA GLN A 44 -11.45 11.97 -13.45
C GLN A 44 -11.61 10.79 -14.40
N ASP A 45 -12.11 9.67 -13.88
CA ASP A 45 -12.66 8.60 -14.69
C ASP A 45 -14.17 8.82 -14.78
N THR A 46 -14.68 9.03 -16.00
CA THR A 46 -16.10 9.24 -16.30
C THR A 46 -16.74 7.99 -16.93
N GLY A 47 -16.14 6.81 -16.70
CA GLY A 47 -16.43 5.52 -17.32
C GLY A 47 -17.91 5.21 -17.60
N THR A 48 -18.35 5.55 -18.82
CA THR A 48 -19.63 5.09 -19.38
C THR A 48 -19.46 3.69 -19.98
N GLU A 49 -19.51 2.65 -19.15
CA GLU A 49 -19.55 1.28 -19.67
C GLU A 49 -20.96 0.88 -20.19
N SER A 50 -20.94 0.13 -21.29
CA SER A 50 -22.09 -0.47 -21.94
C SER A 50 -22.07 -1.99 -21.78
N ASN A 51 -23.08 -2.60 -21.16
CA ASN A 51 -23.46 -3.99 -21.50
C ASN A 51 -24.85 -4.46 -20.98
N ALA A 52 -25.69 -4.82 -21.94
CA ALA A 52 -26.50 -6.03 -22.08
C ALA A 52 -27.47 -6.58 -21.00
N THR A 53 -27.38 -6.29 -19.70
CA THR A 53 -28.28 -6.89 -18.69
C THR A 53 -29.18 -5.84 -18.00
N GLY A 54 -30.48 -5.88 -18.33
CA GLY A 54 -31.48 -4.85 -18.01
C GLY A 54 -31.91 -4.72 -16.54
N GLY A 55 -30.99 -4.82 -15.58
CA GLY A 55 -31.21 -4.30 -14.23
C GLY A 55 -31.10 -2.77 -14.22
N PRO A 56 -31.73 -2.05 -13.28
CA PRO A 56 -31.51 -0.62 -13.12
C PRO A 56 -30.04 -0.35 -12.82
N LYS A 57 -29.38 0.47 -13.66
CA LYS A 57 -28.00 0.91 -13.41
C LYS A 57 -27.93 1.61 -12.06
N ILE A 58 -27.27 1.00 -11.09
CA ILE A 58 -26.77 1.72 -9.92
C ILE A 58 -25.56 2.52 -10.43
N GLU A 59 -25.79 3.76 -10.85
CA GLU A 59 -24.69 4.66 -11.19
C GLU A 59 -23.80 4.84 -9.97
N HIS A 60 -22.59 4.29 -10.05
CA HIS A 60 -21.54 4.58 -9.10
C HIS A 60 -21.06 6.00 -9.40
N GLY A 61 -21.57 6.97 -8.63
CA GLY A 61 -21.06 8.33 -8.64
C GLY A 61 -19.55 8.35 -8.31
N PRO A 62 -18.88 9.49 -8.54
CA PRO A 62 -17.44 9.62 -8.35
C PRO A 62 -16.99 9.15 -6.97
N GLN A 63 -15.75 8.69 -6.88
CA GLN A 63 -15.12 8.22 -5.66
C GLN A 63 -13.69 8.74 -5.59
N ALA A 64 -13.25 9.17 -4.41
CA ALA A 64 -11.86 9.55 -4.17
C ALA A 64 -11.16 8.44 -3.37
N ILE A 65 -9.88 8.17 -3.65
CA ILE A 65 -9.07 7.25 -2.84
C ILE A 65 -7.74 7.90 -2.44
N ALA A 66 -7.35 7.73 -1.19
CA ALA A 66 -6.11 8.28 -0.65
C ALA A 66 -5.54 7.45 0.51
N CYS A 67 -4.24 7.59 0.75
CA CYS A 67 -3.62 7.26 2.03
C CYS A 67 -4.01 8.35 3.04
N ASP A 68 -4.86 8.05 4.04
CA ASP A 68 -5.21 9.03 5.09
C ASP A 68 -4.20 9.00 6.25
N LYS A 69 -3.36 7.96 6.33
CA LYS A 69 -2.32 7.86 7.36
C LYS A 69 -1.15 7.00 6.91
N PHE A 70 0.06 7.46 7.23
CA PHE A 70 1.31 6.70 7.07
C PHE A 70 2.14 6.79 8.36
N VAL A 71 2.50 5.64 8.92
CA VAL A 71 3.37 5.49 10.09
C VAL A 71 4.36 4.35 9.88
N ALA A 72 5.64 4.65 10.06
CA ALA A 72 6.73 3.69 9.94
C ALA A 72 7.65 3.73 11.18
N THR A 73 8.13 2.56 11.60
CA THR A 73 9.30 2.44 12.48
C THR A 73 10.56 2.55 11.62
N LEU A 74 11.48 3.40 12.05
CA LEU A 74 12.77 3.61 11.42
C LEU A 74 13.91 2.99 12.24
N SER A 75 14.88 2.40 11.56
CA SER A 75 16.22 2.10 12.09
C SER A 75 17.20 3.23 11.69
N ASN A 76 18.29 3.34 12.44
CA ASN A 76 19.39 4.32 12.27
C ASN A 76 19.03 5.82 12.39
N ALA A 77 17.74 6.16 12.51
CA ALA A 77 17.25 7.54 12.62
C ALA A 77 17.57 8.29 13.93
N LEU A 78 18.56 7.85 14.73
CA LEU A 78 18.95 8.48 16.00
C LEU A 78 20.12 9.45 15.77
N PHE A 79 19.90 10.74 16.00
CA PHE A 79 20.91 11.79 15.82
C PHE A 79 21.45 12.38 17.15
N LEU A 80 21.16 11.73 18.28
CA LEU A 80 21.64 12.11 19.62
C LEU A 80 22.20 10.90 20.37
N SER A 81 23.31 11.08 21.06
CA SER A 81 23.91 10.09 21.98
C SER A 81 23.15 10.04 23.30
N ASP A 82 23.04 8.86 23.92
CA ASP A 82 22.30 8.71 25.19
C ASP A 82 22.80 9.69 26.27
N GLY A 83 21.86 10.44 26.85
CA GLY A 83 22.15 11.50 27.83
C GLY A 83 22.36 12.91 27.24
N GLU A 84 22.51 13.06 25.92
CA GLU A 84 22.52 14.40 25.30
C GLU A 84 21.14 15.07 25.38
N THR A 85 21.14 16.36 25.71
CA THR A 85 19.94 17.21 25.68
C THR A 85 19.59 17.51 24.22
N PRO A 86 18.36 17.24 23.76
CA PRO A 86 17.96 17.52 22.40
C PRO A 86 18.01 19.03 22.08
N PRO A 87 18.56 19.44 20.93
CA PRO A 87 18.54 20.83 20.52
C PRO A 87 17.11 21.27 20.22
N ASP A 88 16.75 22.51 20.57
CA ASP A 88 15.43 23.08 20.30
C ASP A 88 15.05 23.03 18.81
N ILE A 89 16.06 23.18 17.94
CA ILE A 89 15.97 23.14 16.48
C ILE A 89 17.24 22.48 15.93
N LEU A 90 17.07 21.49 15.06
CA LEU A 90 18.12 20.85 14.26
C LEU A 90 17.84 21.11 12.77
N ASN A 91 18.83 21.60 12.03
CA ASN A 91 18.73 21.84 10.59
C ASN A 91 19.56 20.79 9.84
N LEU A 92 18.90 19.99 8.99
CA LEU A 92 19.52 18.86 8.26
C LEU A 92 19.99 19.22 6.83
N ARG A 93 20.00 20.52 6.50
CA ARG A 93 20.22 21.07 5.16
C ARG A 93 19.11 20.70 4.18
N ASP A 94 19.20 21.30 2.99
CA ASP A 94 18.02 21.75 2.25
C ASP A 94 17.20 22.69 3.18
N GLY A 95 15.87 22.79 3.00
CA GLY A 95 14.98 23.37 4.01
C GLY A 95 14.45 22.39 5.07
N ILE A 96 15.09 21.24 5.35
CA ILE A 96 14.62 20.33 6.41
C ILE A 96 15.02 20.82 7.80
N VAL A 97 14.02 21.03 8.65
CA VAL A 97 14.18 21.51 10.02
C VAL A 97 13.40 20.59 10.97
N ILE A 98 14.07 20.08 12.00
CA ILE A 98 13.47 19.26 13.06
C ILE A 98 13.44 20.09 14.34
N SER A 99 12.24 20.41 14.81
CA SER A 99 12.02 21.18 16.04
C SER A 99 11.65 20.26 17.21
N TYR A 100 12.23 20.47 18.39
CA TYR A 100 11.88 19.72 19.58
C TYR A 100 10.48 20.10 20.11
N GLY A 101 9.69 19.09 20.45
CA GLY A 101 8.28 19.23 20.79
C GLY A 101 7.32 19.07 19.60
N LEU A 102 6.11 18.62 19.90
CA LEU A 102 5.01 18.53 18.92
C LEU A 102 4.28 19.87 18.78
N GLU A 103 4.04 20.29 17.54
CA GLU A 103 3.19 21.42 17.16
C GLU A 103 1.75 20.98 16.83
N ASP A 104 0.76 21.83 17.06
CA ASP A 104 -0.66 21.63 16.70
C ASP A 104 -0.99 22.13 15.27
N ALA A 105 -2.27 22.17 14.89
CA ALA A 105 -2.71 22.65 13.57
C ALA A 105 -2.13 24.02 13.20
N ASP A 106 -2.12 24.93 14.17
CA ASP A 106 -1.76 26.35 14.03
C ASP A 106 -0.25 26.60 14.16
N GLY A 107 0.54 25.54 14.37
CA GLY A 107 1.99 25.61 14.55
C GLY A 107 2.43 25.96 15.97
N LEU A 108 1.51 25.99 16.94
CA LEU A 108 1.84 26.27 18.34
C LEU A 108 2.42 25.01 19.00
N ARG A 109 3.51 25.15 19.76
CA ARG A 109 4.10 24.03 20.52
C ARG A 109 3.13 23.58 21.61
N THR A 110 2.67 22.33 21.54
CA THR A 110 1.70 21.72 22.47
C THR A 110 2.26 21.38 23.86
N GLY A 111 3.51 21.78 24.15
CA GLY A 111 4.27 21.35 25.34
C GLY A 111 4.61 19.85 25.39
N ARG A 112 4.15 19.04 24.43
CA ARG A 112 4.40 17.58 24.38
C ARG A 112 5.77 17.30 23.76
N THR A 113 6.75 17.08 24.61
CA THR A 113 8.13 16.69 24.23
C THR A 113 8.38 15.19 24.30
N LYS A 114 7.46 14.41 24.88
CA LYS A 114 7.55 12.95 25.05
C LYS A 114 6.18 12.29 24.86
N THR A 115 6.18 10.97 24.68
CA THR A 115 4.94 10.15 24.64
C THR A 115 5.00 9.01 25.65
N LYS A 116 3.95 8.18 25.73
CA LYS A 116 3.97 6.95 26.54
C LYS A 116 5.08 5.97 26.09
N PHE A 117 5.40 5.96 24.80
CA PHE A 117 6.26 4.95 24.19
C PHE A 117 7.65 5.47 23.79
N TYR A 118 7.82 6.80 23.67
CA TYR A 118 9.04 7.44 23.19
C TYR A 118 9.45 8.57 24.13
N ARG A 119 10.75 8.67 24.43
CA ARG A 119 11.32 9.70 25.31
C ARG A 119 11.25 11.09 24.69
N GLU A 120 11.33 11.18 23.36
CA GLU A 120 11.46 12.42 22.62
C GLU A 120 10.45 12.47 21.47
N ALA A 121 9.95 13.68 21.19
CA ALA A 121 8.99 13.96 20.15
C ALA A 121 9.37 15.26 19.45
N TYR A 122 9.40 15.22 18.12
CA TYR A 122 9.84 16.30 17.26
C TYR A 122 8.82 16.58 16.16
N THR A 123 8.77 17.84 15.75
CA THR A 123 8.05 18.29 14.56
C THR A 123 9.03 18.47 13.42
N VAL A 124 8.80 17.75 12.31
CA VAL A 124 9.61 17.85 11.09
C VAL A 124 8.95 18.84 10.14
N ARG A 125 9.71 19.85 9.73
CA ARG A 125 9.38 20.80 8.68
C ARG A 125 10.27 20.59 7.46
N ILE A 126 9.72 20.76 6.27
CA ILE A 126 10.43 20.79 5.00
C ILE A 126 10.04 22.09 4.30
N ASP A 127 11.05 22.88 3.93
CA ASP A 127 10.91 24.15 3.20
C ASP A 127 9.94 25.12 3.91
N GLY A 128 10.00 25.10 5.25
CA GLY A 128 9.17 25.90 6.17
C GLY A 128 7.86 25.24 6.61
N GLU A 129 7.31 24.32 5.81
CA GLU A 129 6.03 23.66 6.07
C GLU A 129 6.18 22.42 6.95
N ARG A 130 5.21 22.16 7.83
CA ARG A 130 5.23 21.02 8.75
C ARG A 130 4.73 19.73 8.08
N VAL A 131 5.65 18.80 7.81
CA VAL A 131 5.36 17.58 7.03
C VAL A 131 5.12 16.32 7.86
N ALA A 132 5.80 16.17 9.01
CA ALA A 132 5.73 14.95 9.80
C ALA A 132 5.98 15.21 11.30
N LYS A 133 5.62 14.22 12.14
CA LYS A 133 6.20 14.07 13.48
C LYS A 133 7.22 12.93 13.46
N LEU A 134 8.31 13.11 14.21
CA LEU A 134 9.33 12.08 14.46
C LEU A 134 9.38 11.84 15.97
N LEU A 135 9.25 10.59 16.39
CA LEU A 135 9.40 10.19 17.79
C LEU A 135 10.67 9.34 17.92
N GLN A 136 11.52 9.62 18.90
CA GLN A 136 12.82 8.93 19.06
C GLN A 136 12.94 8.28 20.44
N ARG A 137 13.86 7.30 20.52
CA ARG A 137 14.23 6.55 21.74
C ARG A 137 13.01 5.93 22.40
N SER A 138 12.61 4.75 21.94
CA SER A 138 11.51 4.03 22.58
C SER A 138 11.85 3.67 24.03
N ASN A 139 10.84 3.71 24.90
CA ASN A 139 11.00 3.55 26.35
C ASN A 139 11.41 2.12 26.75
N ASP A 140 11.28 1.15 25.84
CA ASP A 140 11.77 -0.22 25.95
C ASP A 140 13.28 -0.38 25.69
N GLY A 141 13.97 0.69 25.29
CA GLY A 141 15.41 0.68 25.00
C GLY A 141 15.78 0.15 23.61
N CYS A 142 14.80 -0.18 22.77
CA CYS A 142 15.09 -0.44 21.37
C CYS A 142 15.53 0.86 20.67
N GLY A 143 16.57 0.80 19.82
CA GLY A 143 17.13 1.97 19.12
C GLY A 143 16.24 2.54 18.00
N TYR A 144 14.92 2.34 18.07
CA TYR A 144 13.98 2.67 17.02
C TYR A 144 13.35 4.05 17.17
N SER A 145 12.93 4.60 16.03
CA SER A 145 12.16 5.84 15.94
C SER A 145 10.83 5.60 15.21
N GLU A 146 9.83 6.44 15.42
CA GLU A 146 8.55 6.42 14.68
C GLU A 146 8.40 7.70 13.85
N LEU A 147 8.26 7.55 12.54
CA LEU A 147 7.86 8.61 11.64
C LEU A 147 6.36 8.53 11.37
N THR A 148 5.66 9.66 11.43
CA THR A 148 4.26 9.78 10.94
C THR A 148 4.11 11.04 10.12
N MET A 149 3.63 10.89 8.89
CA MET A 149 3.27 12.03 8.04
C MET A 149 1.96 12.67 8.51
N TYR A 150 1.83 13.99 8.39
CA TYR A 150 0.55 14.66 8.64
C TYR A 150 -0.41 14.45 7.45
N ASN A 151 -1.71 14.22 7.73
CA ASN A 151 -2.71 13.90 6.71
C ASN A 151 -2.73 14.90 5.54
N HIS A 152 -2.64 16.21 5.81
CA HIS A 152 -2.67 17.26 4.77
C HIS A 152 -1.52 17.14 3.74
N VAL A 153 -0.45 16.42 4.07
CA VAL A 153 0.66 16.11 3.16
C VAL A 153 0.34 14.88 2.32
N LEU A 154 -0.32 13.87 2.89
CA LEU A 154 -0.67 12.61 2.22
C LEU A 154 -1.69 12.79 1.07
N TYR A 155 -2.50 13.87 1.11
CA TYR A 155 -3.43 14.27 0.04
C TYR A 155 -2.75 15.00 -1.15
N ARG A 156 -1.42 15.00 -1.20
CA ARG A 156 -0.62 15.70 -2.22
C ARG A 156 0.13 14.70 -3.08
N LYS A 157 0.24 15.00 -4.37
CA LYS A 157 1.13 14.25 -5.28
C LYS A 157 2.60 14.53 -4.92
N GLY A 158 3.42 13.48 -4.90
CA GLY A 158 4.83 13.52 -4.52
C GLY A 158 5.07 13.50 -3.01
N TRP A 159 4.09 13.12 -2.17
CA TRP A 159 4.28 13.11 -0.71
C TRP A 159 5.34 12.10 -0.27
N THR A 160 5.50 11.03 -1.04
CA THR A 160 6.49 9.98 -0.81
C THR A 160 7.91 10.49 -1.01
N ASN A 161 8.11 11.50 -1.86
CA ASN A 161 9.41 12.17 -2.03
C ASN A 161 9.83 12.92 -0.75
N TYR A 162 8.89 13.45 0.05
CA TYR A 162 9.23 14.02 1.36
C TYR A 162 9.74 12.94 2.32
N VAL A 163 9.18 11.73 2.28
CA VAL A 163 9.66 10.60 3.08
C VAL A 163 11.05 10.18 2.62
N VAL A 164 11.29 9.96 1.32
CA VAL A 164 12.61 9.61 0.77
C VAL A 164 13.67 10.66 1.13
N ARG A 165 13.35 11.95 0.95
CA ARG A 165 14.24 13.08 1.26
C ARG A 165 14.56 13.11 2.76
N LEU A 166 13.57 12.89 3.63
CA LEU A 166 13.77 12.85 5.09
C LEU A 166 14.60 11.64 5.54
N LEU A 167 14.30 10.43 5.04
CA LEU A 167 15.02 9.19 5.37
C LEU A 167 16.52 9.35 5.08
N ARG A 168 16.87 9.84 3.89
CA ARG A 168 18.26 10.09 3.48
C ARG A 168 18.99 11.11 4.35
N LYS A 169 18.31 12.18 4.79
CA LYS A 169 18.92 13.19 5.67
C LYS A 169 19.08 12.72 7.12
N LEU A 170 18.34 11.68 7.51
CA LEU A 170 18.45 11.02 8.81
C LEU A 170 19.37 9.78 8.80
N ASP A 171 19.94 9.42 7.64
CA ASP A 171 20.60 8.13 7.40
C ASP A 171 19.74 6.93 7.85
N ALA A 172 18.43 7.06 7.64
CA ALA A 172 17.41 6.19 8.21
C ALA A 172 16.81 5.23 7.17
N VAL A 173 16.52 4.02 7.63
CA VAL A 173 15.92 2.93 6.83
C VAL A 173 14.55 2.60 7.41
N VAL A 174 13.58 2.26 6.56
CA VAL A 174 12.27 1.78 7.04
C VAL A 174 12.44 0.36 7.58
N HIS A 175 12.33 0.21 8.91
CA HIS A 175 12.41 -1.09 9.56
C HIS A 175 11.10 -1.88 9.40
N GLN A 176 9.95 -1.24 9.66
CA GLN A 176 8.62 -1.81 9.42
C GLN A 176 7.55 -0.71 9.33
N TYR A 177 6.45 -0.98 8.61
CA TYR A 177 5.25 -0.16 8.68
C TYR A 177 4.40 -0.51 9.90
N THR A 178 4.03 0.48 10.71
CA THR A 178 3.23 0.26 11.94
C THR A 178 1.79 0.69 11.80
N GLY A 179 1.48 1.60 10.87
CA GLY A 179 0.12 2.05 10.60
C GLY A 179 -0.04 2.64 9.21
N ILE A 180 -0.92 2.06 8.38
CA ILE A 180 -1.37 2.66 7.13
C ILE A 180 -2.89 2.61 7.15
N ASP A 181 -3.54 3.77 7.02
CA ASP A 181 -5.00 3.85 6.89
C ASP A 181 -5.29 4.33 5.46
N VAL A 182 -6.09 3.56 4.70
CA VAL A 182 -6.49 3.87 3.32
C VAL A 182 -7.98 4.22 3.33
N ALA A 183 -8.31 5.39 2.80
CA ALA A 183 -9.65 5.93 2.77
C ALA A 183 -10.18 6.00 1.33
N ILE A 184 -11.43 5.59 1.15
CA ILE A 184 -12.22 5.80 -0.05
C ILE A 184 -13.42 6.67 0.32
N ASP A 185 -13.52 7.87 -0.25
CA ASP A 185 -14.63 8.81 -0.08
C ASP A 185 -15.61 8.68 -1.26
N GLY A 186 -16.89 8.91 -1.01
CA GLY A 186 -17.95 8.85 -2.03
C GLY A 186 -19.34 8.82 -1.43
N TYR A 187 -20.31 8.28 -2.17
CA TYR A 187 -21.72 8.33 -1.80
C TYR A 187 -22.27 7.00 -1.28
N ASN A 188 -23.30 7.08 -0.45
CA ASN A 188 -24.22 5.99 -0.10
C ASN A 188 -23.59 4.74 0.56
N TYR A 189 -22.34 4.81 1.05
CA TYR A 189 -21.73 3.68 1.78
C TYR A 189 -22.51 3.30 3.03
N LEU A 190 -22.95 4.29 3.83
CA LEU A 190 -23.75 4.00 5.03
C LEU A 190 -25.08 3.35 4.66
N ASP A 191 -25.79 3.86 3.65
CA ASP A 191 -27.07 3.30 3.20
C ASP A 191 -26.93 1.82 2.79
N LYS A 192 -25.93 1.50 1.96
CA LYS A 192 -25.64 0.10 1.54
C LYS A 192 -25.44 -0.85 2.71
N VAL A 193 -24.87 -0.37 3.82
CA VAL A 193 -24.59 -1.19 5.01
C VAL A 193 -25.75 -1.15 6.01
N HIS A 194 -26.51 -0.06 6.06
CA HIS A 194 -27.73 0.10 6.87
C HIS A 194 -28.76 -0.99 6.54
N ARG A 195 -28.79 -1.45 5.28
CA ARG A 195 -29.57 -2.61 4.80
C ARG A 195 -29.47 -3.85 5.72
N ILE A 196 -28.34 -4.08 6.38
CA ILE A 196 -28.15 -5.22 7.33
C ILE A 196 -29.15 -5.18 8.51
N TRP A 197 -29.61 -3.98 8.90
CA TRP A 197 -30.57 -3.79 9.99
C TRP A 197 -32.00 -3.53 9.50
N LEU A 198 -32.19 -3.28 8.20
CA LEU A 198 -33.50 -2.94 7.60
C LEU A 198 -34.10 -4.08 6.76
N GLU A 199 -33.28 -4.96 6.18
CA GLU A 199 -33.72 -6.06 5.30
C GLU A 199 -33.41 -7.42 5.95
N GLU A 200 -34.45 -8.22 6.24
CA GLU A 200 -34.31 -9.53 6.91
C GLU A 200 -33.43 -10.55 6.14
N ASP A 201 -33.36 -10.40 4.81
CA ASP A 201 -32.59 -11.25 3.91
C ASP A 201 -31.17 -10.74 3.62
N VAL A 202 -30.78 -9.57 4.16
CA VAL A 202 -29.43 -9.00 4.04
C VAL A 202 -28.63 -9.28 5.30
N LYS A 203 -27.53 -10.05 5.17
CA LYS A 203 -26.71 -10.47 6.32
C LYS A 203 -25.22 -10.24 6.09
N ASN A 204 -24.51 -9.94 7.16
CA ASN A 204 -23.05 -9.92 7.16
C ASN A 204 -22.50 -11.34 7.38
N PHE A 205 -21.83 -11.87 6.36
CA PHE A 205 -21.06 -13.13 6.40
C PHE A 205 -19.55 -12.89 6.64
N GLY A 206 -19.18 -11.66 7.01
CA GLY A 206 -17.85 -11.31 7.49
C GLY A 206 -17.56 -11.95 8.86
N ARG A 207 -16.28 -12.07 9.21
CA ARG A 207 -15.85 -12.67 10.50
C ARG A 207 -15.76 -11.67 11.64
N SER A 208 -15.92 -10.39 11.35
CA SER A 208 -15.72 -9.30 12.30
C SER A 208 -17.03 -8.82 12.92
N SER A 209 -16.97 -8.44 14.19
CA SER A 209 -18.06 -7.76 14.88
C SER A 209 -18.39 -6.41 14.21
N LEU A 210 -19.67 -6.06 14.21
CA LEU A 210 -20.20 -4.77 13.79
C LEU A 210 -20.50 -3.92 15.02
N ARG A 211 -20.07 -2.66 15.03
CA ARG A 211 -20.42 -1.66 16.04
C ARG A 211 -21.01 -0.42 15.33
N PRO A 212 -22.32 -0.35 15.12
CA PRO A 212 -22.96 0.81 14.54
C PRO A 212 -22.90 2.02 15.49
N PHE A 213 -22.90 3.20 14.91
CA PHE A 213 -23.12 4.48 15.57
C PHE A 213 -24.36 5.10 14.95
N PHE A 214 -25.30 5.51 15.79
CA PHE A 214 -26.51 6.20 15.38
C PHE A 214 -26.47 7.66 15.83
N ASP A 215 -27.32 8.47 15.21
CA ASP A 215 -27.60 9.84 15.63
C ASP A 215 -28.28 9.90 17.01
N SER A 216 -28.53 11.11 17.51
CA SER A 216 -29.20 11.32 18.80
C SER A 216 -30.64 10.78 18.84
N THR A 217 -31.30 10.57 17.69
CA THR A 217 -32.62 9.93 17.63
C THR A 217 -32.56 8.39 17.65
N GLY A 218 -31.37 7.81 17.45
CA GLY A 218 -31.17 6.36 17.37
C GLY A 218 -31.70 5.72 16.09
N LYS A 219 -32.05 6.51 15.06
CA LYS A 219 -32.71 6.04 13.82
C LYS A 219 -31.81 6.12 12.58
N ILE A 220 -30.86 7.04 12.56
CA ILE A 220 -30.01 7.29 11.40
C ILE A 220 -28.62 6.75 11.71
N LEU A 221 -28.16 5.79 10.91
CA LEU A 221 -26.81 5.25 11.00
C LEU A 221 -25.81 6.34 10.57
N THR A 222 -25.06 6.91 11.52
CA THR A 222 -24.03 7.95 11.27
C THR A 222 -22.64 7.37 11.08
N GLY A 223 -22.43 6.12 11.50
CA GLY A 223 -21.18 5.41 11.29
C GLY A 223 -21.22 3.94 11.69
N LEU A 224 -20.11 3.25 11.44
CA LEU A 224 -19.94 1.84 11.73
C LEU A 224 -18.45 1.48 11.87
N ASP A 225 -18.05 0.96 13.04
CA ASP A 225 -16.77 0.29 13.23
C ASP A 225 -16.94 -1.23 12.97
N ILE A 226 -16.01 -1.83 12.23
CA ILE A 226 -16.00 -3.25 11.87
C ILE A 226 -14.67 -3.87 12.31
N GLY A 227 -14.76 -4.79 13.28
CA GLY A 227 -13.60 -5.33 13.99
C GLY A 227 -13.19 -4.49 15.22
N ALA A 228 -12.32 -5.06 16.05
CA ALA A 228 -11.90 -4.41 17.30
C ALA A 228 -10.93 -3.23 17.05
N LYS A 229 -10.99 -2.18 17.88
CA LYS A 229 -10.02 -1.07 17.83
C LYS A 229 -8.56 -1.48 18.09
N SER A 230 -8.33 -2.67 18.65
CA SER A 230 -7.02 -3.29 18.85
C SER A 230 -6.56 -4.18 17.69
N ALA A 231 -7.42 -4.52 16.73
CA ALA A 231 -7.08 -5.41 15.62
C ALA A 231 -6.10 -4.76 14.62
N ASP A 232 -5.31 -5.60 13.95
CA ASP A 232 -4.36 -5.18 12.91
C ASP A 232 -4.99 -4.88 11.55
N ASN A 233 -6.25 -5.30 11.35
CA ASN A 233 -7.12 -4.85 10.26
C ASN A 233 -8.50 -4.56 10.86
N ARG A 234 -9.00 -3.34 10.64
CA ARG A 234 -10.36 -2.92 10.95
C ARG A 234 -10.84 -1.96 9.87
N LEU A 235 -12.15 -1.80 9.77
CA LEU A 235 -12.79 -0.92 8.80
C LEU A 235 -13.73 0.03 9.53
N THR A 236 -13.67 1.32 9.24
CA THR A 236 -14.64 2.32 9.73
C THR A 236 -15.39 2.89 8.53
N ILE A 237 -16.71 3.02 8.61
CA ILE A 237 -17.55 3.71 7.61
C ILE A 237 -18.30 4.83 8.33
N TYR A 238 -18.33 6.06 7.82
CA TYR A 238 -18.94 7.21 8.51
C TYR A 238 -19.24 8.38 7.56
N ASP A 239 -20.11 9.30 8.00
CA ASP A 239 -20.28 10.60 7.33
C ASP A 239 -19.06 11.49 7.58
N LYS A 240 -18.38 11.84 6.50
CA LYS A 240 -17.13 12.61 6.49
C LYS A 240 -17.36 14.12 6.45
N SER A 241 -18.52 14.54 5.97
CA SER A 241 -18.88 15.93 5.69
C SER A 241 -18.63 16.89 6.87
N PRO A 242 -18.95 16.53 8.13
CA PRO A 242 -18.70 17.40 9.28
C PRO A 242 -17.22 17.72 9.53
N GLU A 243 -16.27 16.93 9.00
CA GLU A 243 -14.85 17.25 9.15
C GLU A 243 -14.37 18.37 8.22
N PHE A 244 -15.09 18.65 7.12
CA PHE A 244 -14.67 19.64 6.12
C PHE A 244 -14.56 21.06 6.68
N GLU A 245 -15.33 21.40 7.71
CA GLU A 245 -15.23 22.69 8.42
C GLU A 245 -13.87 22.90 9.10
N THR A 246 -13.29 21.82 9.64
CA THR A 246 -12.00 21.86 10.37
C THR A 246 -10.81 21.39 9.55
N LYS A 247 -11.06 20.76 8.39
CA LYS A 247 -10.05 20.15 7.52
C LYS A 247 -10.35 20.46 6.04
N PRO A 248 -10.23 21.74 5.61
CA PRO A 248 -10.57 22.15 4.24
C PRO A 248 -9.81 21.36 3.17
N TYR A 249 -8.56 20.96 3.43
CA TYR A 249 -7.77 20.12 2.53
C TYR A 249 -8.42 18.75 2.19
N GLN A 250 -9.29 18.21 3.05
CA GLN A 250 -10.05 16.99 2.77
C GLN A 250 -11.23 17.28 1.82
N LYS A 251 -11.86 18.45 1.95
CA LYS A 251 -12.91 18.94 1.05
C LYS A 251 -12.33 19.19 -0.36
N GLU A 252 -11.24 19.95 -0.44
CA GLU A 252 -10.49 20.22 -1.67
C GLU A 252 -10.05 18.93 -2.38
N ASN A 253 -9.66 17.90 -1.63
CA ASN A 253 -9.33 16.61 -2.21
C ASN A 253 -10.57 15.94 -2.82
N CYS A 254 -11.70 15.92 -2.10
CA CYS A 254 -12.95 15.34 -2.62
C CYS A 254 -13.38 16.02 -3.93
N GLU A 255 -13.38 17.35 -3.95
CA GLU A 255 -13.74 18.16 -5.13
C GLU A 255 -12.83 17.87 -6.34
N ARG A 256 -11.54 17.66 -6.10
CA ARG A 256 -10.56 17.29 -7.15
C ARG A 256 -10.86 15.94 -7.81
N PHE A 257 -11.46 15.00 -7.09
CA PHE A 257 -11.96 13.73 -7.63
C PHE A 257 -13.39 13.84 -8.20
N GLY A 258 -13.96 15.05 -8.31
CA GLY A 258 -15.30 15.29 -8.84
C GLY A 258 -16.43 15.02 -7.84
N LEU A 259 -16.14 14.86 -6.55
CA LEU A 259 -17.17 14.77 -5.53
C LEU A 259 -17.80 16.14 -5.28
N ASP A 260 -19.11 16.23 -5.48
CA ASP A 260 -19.98 17.31 -5.01
C ASP A 260 -20.05 17.27 -3.47
N THR A 261 -19.37 18.22 -2.82
CA THR A 261 -19.27 18.38 -1.36
C THR A 261 -20.45 19.14 -0.75
N SER A 262 -21.45 19.55 -1.54
CA SER A 262 -22.73 20.05 -1.02
C SER A 262 -23.65 18.91 -0.53
N LYS A 263 -23.35 17.67 -0.94
CA LYS A 263 -24.03 16.45 -0.52
C LYS A 263 -23.23 15.72 0.56
N PRO A 264 -23.87 14.90 1.41
CA PRO A 264 -23.16 14.05 2.36
C PRO A 264 -22.15 13.13 1.67
N ILE A 265 -20.88 13.26 2.06
CA ILE A 265 -19.79 12.38 1.64
C ILE A 265 -19.60 11.32 2.72
N HIS A 266 -19.77 10.06 2.37
CA HIS A 266 -19.41 8.94 3.23
C HIS A 266 -17.96 8.52 2.99
N ARG A 267 -17.22 8.22 4.06
CA ARG A 267 -15.88 7.61 4.00
C ARG A 267 -15.96 6.12 4.32
N ASN A 268 -15.23 5.31 3.57
CA ASN A 268 -14.90 3.91 3.84
C ASN A 268 -13.39 3.84 4.14
N GLU A 269 -12.97 3.44 5.34
CA GLU A 269 -11.57 3.59 5.77
C GLU A 269 -11.04 2.29 6.40
N VAL A 270 -10.19 1.56 5.67
CA VAL A 270 -9.46 0.42 6.24
C VAL A 270 -8.24 0.92 7.01
N LYS A 271 -8.00 0.32 8.18
CA LYS A 271 -6.94 0.73 9.12
C LYS A 271 -6.06 -0.47 9.41
N LEU A 272 -4.83 -0.40 8.92
CA LEU A 272 -3.89 -1.52 8.85
C LEU A 272 -2.72 -1.29 9.79
N ARG A 273 -2.26 -2.35 10.46
CA ARG A 273 -1.11 -2.31 11.38
C ARG A 273 -0.07 -3.36 11.01
N ALA A 274 1.09 -3.28 11.66
CA ALA A 274 2.27 -4.11 11.42
C ALA A 274 2.01 -5.59 11.08
N ALA A 275 1.13 -6.31 11.78
CA ALA A 275 0.92 -7.73 11.50
C ALA A 275 0.21 -8.01 10.16
N VAL A 276 -0.58 -7.07 9.67
CA VAL A 276 -1.21 -7.12 8.33
C VAL A 276 -0.31 -6.45 7.30
N LEU A 277 0.39 -5.37 7.68
CA LEU A 277 1.29 -4.64 6.79
C LEU A 277 2.50 -5.46 6.34
N ARG A 278 3.07 -6.29 7.23
CA ARG A 278 4.12 -7.28 6.89
C ARG A 278 3.69 -8.34 5.86
N ARG A 279 2.41 -8.36 5.45
CA ARG A 279 1.90 -9.28 4.42
C ARG A 279 1.86 -8.67 3.03
N PHE A 280 1.94 -7.35 2.89
CA PHE A 280 2.21 -6.78 1.58
C PHE A 280 3.69 -7.04 1.32
N CYS A 281 3.97 -8.03 0.48
CA CYS A 281 5.31 -8.22 -0.04
C CYS A 281 5.66 -7.03 -0.94
N GLY A 282 6.94 -6.94 -1.32
CA GLY A 282 7.26 -6.35 -2.60
C GLY A 282 6.37 -6.96 -3.70
N PHE A 283 6.04 -6.14 -4.68
CA PHE A 283 5.27 -6.51 -5.88
C PHE A 283 6.00 -7.62 -6.70
N PRO A 284 5.39 -8.20 -7.76
CA PRO A 284 5.69 -9.57 -8.20
C PRO A 284 7.15 -9.80 -8.61
N PRO A 285 7.57 -11.08 -8.76
CA PRO A 285 8.98 -11.48 -8.90
C PRO A 285 9.79 -10.71 -9.95
N ASP A 286 11.09 -10.96 -9.93
CA ASP A 286 12.05 -10.23 -10.77
C ASP A 286 11.75 -10.28 -12.27
N ASP A 287 10.88 -11.16 -12.78
CA ASP A 287 10.45 -11.16 -14.19
C ASP A 287 9.60 -9.93 -14.57
N VAL A 288 8.60 -9.58 -13.77
CA VAL A 288 7.80 -8.36 -13.97
C VAL A 288 8.63 -7.13 -13.64
N ARG A 289 9.46 -7.19 -12.59
CA ARG A 289 10.41 -6.12 -12.25
C ARG A 289 11.43 -5.89 -13.37
N THR A 290 11.97 -6.95 -13.97
CA THR A 290 12.93 -6.88 -15.09
C THR A 290 12.24 -6.43 -16.36
N THR A 291 10.97 -6.74 -16.59
CA THR A 291 10.23 -6.20 -17.74
C THR A 291 10.00 -4.69 -17.59
N PHE A 292 9.74 -4.22 -16.36
CA PHE A 292 9.65 -2.78 -16.04
C PHE A 292 11.03 -2.09 -16.04
N ILE A 293 12.07 -2.74 -15.53
CA ILE A 293 13.45 -2.22 -15.56
C ILE A 293 13.98 -2.21 -16.99
N ALA A 294 13.72 -3.22 -17.83
CA ALA A 294 14.18 -3.24 -19.22
C ALA A 294 13.45 -2.20 -20.09
N SER A 295 12.16 -1.94 -19.84
CA SER A 295 11.47 -0.81 -20.50
C SER A 295 11.96 0.54 -19.95
N LYS A 296 12.32 0.63 -18.67
CA LYS A 296 12.98 1.82 -18.09
C LYS A 296 14.42 2.01 -18.56
N GLU A 297 15.20 0.96 -18.76
CA GLU A 297 16.55 0.99 -19.32
C GLU A 297 16.50 1.34 -20.80
N TYR A 298 15.50 0.87 -21.54
CA TYR A 298 15.24 1.32 -22.90
C TYR A 298 14.90 2.82 -22.95
N GLU A 299 14.03 3.31 -22.06
CA GLU A 299 13.78 4.75 -21.90
C GLU A 299 15.04 5.52 -21.48
N LEU A 300 15.82 5.04 -20.50
CA LEU A 300 17.05 5.65 -20.00
C LEU A 300 18.14 5.73 -21.07
N ASN A 301 18.39 4.63 -21.79
CA ASN A 301 19.31 4.59 -22.93
C ASN A 301 18.86 5.55 -24.03
N SER A 302 17.55 5.70 -24.27
CA SER A 302 17.03 6.71 -25.21
C SER A 302 17.29 8.15 -24.71
N LYS A 303 17.19 8.42 -23.40
CA LYS A 303 17.49 9.72 -22.79
C LYS A 303 18.98 10.06 -22.80
N GLU A 304 19.85 9.10 -22.47
CA GLU A 304 21.29 9.29 -22.51
C GLU A 304 21.76 9.54 -23.95
N ALA A 305 21.26 8.75 -24.92
CA ALA A 305 21.49 9.00 -26.34
C ALA A 305 20.99 10.39 -26.79
N ILE A 306 19.80 10.83 -26.34
CA ILE A 306 19.30 12.20 -26.59
C ILE A 306 20.21 13.27 -25.97
N LYS A 307 20.79 13.01 -24.79
CA LYS A 307 21.67 13.94 -24.05
C LYS A 307 23.09 13.98 -24.63
N GLU A 308 23.59 12.87 -25.16
CA GLU A 308 24.84 12.77 -25.91
C GLU A 308 24.71 13.41 -27.29
N PHE A 309 23.64 13.10 -28.03
CA PHE A 309 23.32 13.74 -29.30
C PHE A 309 23.11 15.27 -29.16
N SER A 310 22.48 15.71 -28.08
CA SER A 310 22.39 17.15 -27.75
C SER A 310 23.76 17.79 -27.50
N ARG A 311 24.73 17.05 -26.94
CA ARG A 311 26.10 17.53 -26.73
C ARG A 311 26.87 17.55 -28.06
N SER A 312 26.77 16.51 -28.88
CA SER A 312 27.46 16.43 -30.18
C SER A 312 26.92 17.44 -31.21
N ILE A 313 25.66 17.88 -31.12
CA ILE A 313 25.14 19.03 -31.89
C ILE A 313 25.89 20.32 -31.54
N ILE A 314 26.14 20.57 -30.25
CA ILE A 314 26.81 21.80 -29.78
C ILE A 314 28.29 21.76 -30.16
N GLU A 315 28.96 20.63 -29.91
CA GLU A 315 30.38 20.44 -30.20
C GLU A 315 30.67 20.55 -31.71
N ARG A 316 29.91 19.85 -32.57
CA ARG A 316 30.08 19.96 -34.03
C ARG A 316 29.83 21.37 -34.54
N ARG A 317 28.80 22.08 -34.04
CA ARG A 317 28.56 23.49 -34.37
C ARG A 317 29.75 24.38 -34.01
N ASP A 318 30.31 24.20 -32.83
CA ASP A 318 31.38 25.07 -32.33
C ASP A 318 32.72 24.77 -33.02
N ASN A 319 32.97 23.50 -33.37
CA ASN A 319 34.08 23.09 -34.24
C ASN A 319 33.95 23.65 -35.66
N ASP A 320 32.78 23.52 -36.31
CA ASP A 320 32.52 24.08 -37.65
C ASP A 320 32.72 25.62 -37.65
N ILE A 321 32.24 26.33 -36.62
CA ILE A 321 32.43 27.79 -36.46
C ILE A 321 33.91 28.14 -36.20
N ALA A 322 34.62 27.35 -35.38
CA ALA A 322 36.04 27.56 -35.11
C ALA A 322 36.89 27.37 -36.38
N GLN A 323 36.58 26.34 -37.18
CA GLN A 323 37.24 26.07 -38.45
C GLN A 323 36.99 27.20 -39.46
N ALA A 324 35.72 27.59 -39.70
CA ALA A 324 35.40 28.71 -40.60
C ALA A 324 36.06 30.04 -40.18
N ARG A 325 36.24 30.27 -38.87
CA ARG A 325 36.99 31.43 -38.34
C ARG A 325 38.50 31.31 -38.53
N LYS A 326 39.05 30.11 -38.46
CA LYS A 326 40.46 29.83 -38.74
C LYS A 326 40.75 30.03 -40.23
N ASP A 327 39.98 29.41 -41.11
CA ASP A 327 40.15 29.50 -42.56
C ASP A 327 40.09 30.96 -43.04
N ALA A 328 39.11 31.74 -42.54
CA ALA A 328 39.01 33.16 -42.85
C ALA A 328 40.18 34.00 -42.29
N ARG A 329 40.76 33.61 -41.14
CA ARG A 329 41.96 34.27 -40.60
C ARG A 329 43.18 33.95 -41.45
N ASP A 330 43.38 32.68 -41.77
CA ASP A 330 44.52 32.20 -42.54
C ASP A 330 44.50 32.79 -43.97
N ALA A 331 43.31 32.92 -44.58
CA ALA A 331 43.12 33.64 -45.84
C ALA A 331 43.40 35.14 -45.75
N ILE A 332 42.96 35.84 -44.70
CA ILE A 332 43.27 37.27 -44.49
C ILE A 332 44.77 37.49 -44.24
N ASN A 333 45.43 36.58 -43.53
CA ASN A 333 46.87 36.63 -43.27
C ASN A 333 47.73 36.42 -44.53
N ALA A 334 47.14 35.90 -45.61
CA ALA A 334 47.80 35.72 -46.91
C ALA A 334 47.64 36.93 -47.85
N LEU A 335 46.95 37.99 -47.42
CA LEU A 335 46.80 39.25 -48.17
C LEU A 335 47.84 40.29 -47.73
N ASP A 336 48.35 41.07 -48.69
CA ASP A 336 49.28 42.18 -48.41
C ASP A 336 48.64 43.33 -47.62
N ASP A 337 47.34 43.60 -47.85
CA ASP A 337 46.56 44.58 -47.09
C ASP A 337 45.49 43.92 -46.22
N TYR A 338 45.83 43.77 -44.93
CA TYR A 338 44.95 43.23 -43.89
C TYR A 338 43.63 44.00 -43.72
N TYR A 339 43.58 45.29 -44.06
CA TYR A 339 42.38 46.14 -43.92
C TYR A 339 41.67 46.43 -45.24
N GLY A 340 42.22 45.93 -46.35
CA GLY A 340 41.75 46.18 -47.70
C GLY A 340 40.36 45.61 -48.04
N PRO A 341 39.80 45.98 -49.20
CA PRO A 341 38.48 45.52 -49.64
C PRO A 341 38.33 44.00 -49.68
N GLU A 342 39.38 43.28 -50.08
CA GLU A 342 39.40 41.81 -50.15
C GLU A 342 39.33 41.16 -48.76
N ALA A 343 40.09 41.67 -47.79
CA ALA A 343 40.02 41.22 -46.41
C ALA A 343 38.62 41.46 -45.80
N ASN A 344 37.96 42.58 -46.18
CA ASN A 344 36.59 42.86 -45.77
C ASN A 344 35.56 41.92 -46.43
N LYS A 345 35.79 41.54 -47.69
CA LYS A 345 35.00 40.50 -48.37
C LYS A 345 35.10 39.15 -47.65
N ILE A 346 36.31 38.71 -47.31
CA ILE A 346 36.53 37.46 -46.55
C ILE A 346 35.85 37.51 -45.16
N ARG A 347 35.89 38.67 -44.47
CA ARG A 347 35.17 38.86 -43.19
C ARG A 347 33.65 38.70 -43.36
N LEU A 348 33.07 39.20 -44.45
CA LEU A 348 31.63 39.09 -44.74
C LEU A 348 31.23 37.66 -45.15
N GLU A 349 32.05 37.00 -45.98
CA GLU A 349 31.89 35.60 -46.36
C GLU A 349 31.95 34.69 -45.11
N ARG A 350 32.90 34.93 -44.19
CA ARG A 350 32.98 34.25 -42.88
C ARG A 350 31.70 34.37 -42.06
N GLU A 351 31.14 35.58 -41.88
CA GLU A 351 29.90 35.74 -41.13
C GLU A 351 28.71 35.05 -41.81
N THR A 352 28.68 35.05 -43.15
CA THR A 352 27.67 34.32 -43.94
C THR A 352 27.75 32.81 -43.68
N VAL A 353 28.97 32.24 -43.67
CA VAL A 353 29.21 30.82 -43.35
C VAL A 353 28.88 30.51 -41.88
N VAL A 354 29.27 31.36 -40.92
CA VAL A 354 28.91 31.18 -39.50
C VAL A 354 27.38 31.23 -39.30
N CYS A 355 26.66 32.07 -40.05
CA CYS A 355 25.20 32.12 -40.03
C CYS A 355 24.56 30.85 -40.63
N SER A 356 25.10 30.28 -41.72
CA SER A 356 24.57 29.04 -42.30
C SER A 356 24.80 27.83 -41.38
N ILE A 357 25.99 27.72 -40.77
CA ILE A 357 26.30 26.71 -39.74
C ILE A 357 25.32 26.82 -38.55
N ARG A 358 25.08 28.03 -38.04
CA ARG A 358 24.12 28.26 -36.96
C ARG A 358 22.69 27.85 -37.34
N ARG A 359 22.28 28.02 -38.61
CA ARG A 359 20.96 27.62 -39.10
C ARG A 359 20.82 26.09 -39.13
N LYS A 360 21.79 25.39 -39.75
CA LYS A 360 21.88 23.91 -39.79
C LYS A 360 21.70 23.28 -38.40
N TYR A 361 22.50 23.70 -37.41
CA TYR A 361 22.41 23.12 -36.07
C TYR A 361 21.20 23.59 -35.25
N ARG A 362 20.50 24.65 -35.66
CA ARG A 362 19.18 25.02 -35.12
C ARG A 362 18.10 24.07 -35.61
N GLU A 363 18.14 23.68 -36.89
CA GLU A 363 17.23 22.71 -37.49
C GLU A 363 17.39 21.32 -36.83
N GLU A 364 18.63 20.81 -36.68
CA GLU A 364 18.91 19.56 -35.94
C GLU A 364 18.36 19.60 -34.49
N ARG A 365 18.47 20.74 -33.80
CA ARG A 365 17.96 20.91 -32.43
C ARG A 365 16.43 21.01 -32.36
N LEU A 366 15.76 21.50 -33.41
CA LEU A 366 14.28 21.50 -33.46
C LEU A 366 13.74 20.08 -33.61
N VAL A 367 14.36 19.23 -34.42
CA VAL A 367 14.03 17.80 -34.52
C VAL A 367 14.22 17.10 -33.16
N LEU A 368 15.33 17.37 -32.47
CA LEU A 368 15.56 16.81 -31.13
C LEU A 368 14.54 17.29 -30.09
N ASN A 369 14.12 18.55 -30.17
CA ASN A 369 13.09 19.09 -29.27
C ASN A 369 11.70 18.49 -29.56
N ALA A 370 11.38 18.19 -30.82
CA ALA A 370 10.15 17.46 -31.17
C ALA A 370 10.16 16.04 -30.57
N ALA A 371 11.26 15.30 -30.74
CA ALA A 371 11.42 13.98 -30.13
C ALA A 371 11.30 14.00 -28.59
N LYS A 372 11.81 15.05 -27.92
CA LYS A 372 11.61 15.27 -26.47
C LYS A 372 10.17 15.63 -26.09
N ALA A 373 9.46 16.38 -26.94
CA ALA A 373 8.06 16.73 -26.71
C ALA A 373 7.14 15.51 -26.86
N ASP A 374 7.45 14.61 -27.80
CA ASP A 374 6.78 13.32 -27.94
C ASP A 374 7.10 12.39 -26.77
N SER A 375 8.32 12.45 -26.20
CA SER A 375 8.73 11.62 -25.07
C SER A 375 8.29 12.11 -23.69
N LYS A 376 7.46 13.17 -23.57
CA LYS A 376 6.91 13.82 -22.34
C LYS A 376 7.48 13.36 -20.98
N VAL A 377 8.76 13.65 -20.74
CA VAL A 377 9.45 13.38 -19.48
C VAL A 377 10.26 14.62 -19.08
N GLU A 378 9.63 15.53 -18.33
CA GLU A 378 10.30 16.73 -17.77
C GLU A 378 10.45 16.70 -16.23
N ASP A 379 9.87 15.72 -15.53
CA ASP A 379 9.91 15.63 -14.05
C ASP A 379 10.78 14.48 -13.48
N ILE A 380 11.47 13.68 -14.32
CA ILE A 380 12.06 12.39 -13.89
C ILE A 380 13.58 12.43 -13.60
N GLU A 381 14.34 13.46 -14.04
CA GLU A 381 15.81 13.50 -13.81
C GLU A 381 16.21 13.54 -12.31
N TYR A 382 15.31 13.95 -11.41
CA TYR A 382 15.51 13.87 -9.95
C TYR A 382 15.08 12.52 -9.34
N ILE A 383 14.44 11.63 -10.10
CA ILE A 383 13.91 10.34 -9.64
C ILE A 383 14.88 9.18 -9.99
N GLU A 384 15.54 9.23 -11.16
CA GLU A 384 16.36 8.11 -11.64
C GLU A 384 17.70 7.94 -10.89
N SER A 385 18.33 9.04 -10.43
CA SER A 385 19.47 8.95 -9.48
C SER A 385 19.05 8.54 -8.06
N VAL A 386 17.75 8.29 -7.85
CA VAL A 386 17.15 8.04 -6.55
C VAL A 386 16.66 6.61 -6.40
N ASP A 387 16.22 5.97 -7.49
CA ASP A 387 15.76 4.56 -7.49
C ASP A 387 16.83 3.55 -7.03
N ASN A 388 18.06 3.60 -7.55
CA ASN A 388 19.08 2.58 -7.23
C ASN A 388 19.59 2.63 -5.78
N SER A 389 19.34 3.71 -5.03
CA SER A 389 19.67 3.79 -3.60
C SER A 389 18.44 3.61 -2.70
N ILE A 390 17.26 3.31 -3.25
CA ILE A 390 16.02 3.16 -2.47
C ILE A 390 15.80 1.72 -2.00
N ASP A 391 16.27 0.71 -2.73
CA ASP A 391 16.22 -0.69 -2.26
C ASP A 391 16.91 -0.84 -0.89
N ASP A 392 18.05 -0.14 -0.69
CA ASP A 392 18.76 -0.03 0.59
C ASP A 392 17.91 0.64 1.71
N LEU A 393 17.10 1.64 1.36
CA LEU A 393 16.20 2.34 2.29
C LEU A 393 14.94 1.53 2.64
N LEU A 394 14.62 0.51 1.84
CA LEU A 394 13.47 -0.37 2.03
C LEU A 394 13.84 -1.70 2.70
N ASN A 395 15.08 -2.20 2.55
CA ASN A 395 15.55 -3.46 3.15
C ASN A 395 14.60 -4.66 2.85
N GLY A 396 14.14 -4.77 1.60
CA GLY A 396 13.19 -5.79 1.15
C GLY A 396 11.74 -5.62 1.61
N ASN A 397 11.39 -4.52 2.29
CA ASN A 397 10.00 -4.19 2.62
C ASN A 397 9.20 -3.71 1.39
N PHE A 398 7.87 -3.75 1.52
CA PHE A 398 6.94 -3.08 0.60
C PHE A 398 7.38 -1.64 0.28
N ASP A 399 7.35 -1.24 -0.98
CA ASP A 399 7.70 0.11 -1.42
C ASP A 399 6.56 1.10 -1.12
N PHE A 400 6.77 1.99 -0.14
CA PHE A 400 5.77 2.98 0.25
C PHE A 400 5.42 3.98 -0.86
N ARG A 401 6.24 4.11 -1.92
CA ARG A 401 5.94 4.99 -3.07
C ARG A 401 4.70 4.50 -3.84
N GLN A 402 4.42 3.19 -3.78
CA GLN A 402 3.21 2.59 -4.34
C GLN A 402 1.93 3.06 -3.64
N LEU A 403 2.01 3.72 -2.48
CA LEU A 403 0.85 4.34 -1.80
C LEU A 403 0.36 5.63 -2.50
N GLU A 404 1.02 6.08 -3.57
CA GLU A 404 0.50 7.12 -4.47
C GLU A 404 -0.20 6.54 -5.72
N ASN A 405 -0.09 5.23 -5.94
CA ASN A 405 -0.79 4.55 -7.02
C ASN A 405 -2.22 4.19 -6.57
N LEU A 406 -3.22 4.81 -7.21
CA LEU A 406 -4.64 4.62 -6.87
C LEU A 406 -5.07 3.15 -6.95
N SER A 407 -4.57 2.41 -7.94
CA SER A 407 -4.90 0.99 -8.16
C SER A 407 -4.30 0.08 -7.09
N VAL A 408 -3.15 0.46 -6.53
CA VAL A 408 -2.53 -0.23 -5.38
C VAL A 408 -3.32 0.05 -4.10
N LEU A 409 -3.64 1.32 -3.82
CA LEU A 409 -4.50 1.69 -2.69
C LEU A 409 -5.85 0.96 -2.76
N ALA A 410 -6.45 0.88 -3.95
CA ALA A 410 -7.74 0.25 -4.16
C ALA A 410 -7.73 -1.23 -3.80
N ASP A 411 -6.69 -1.99 -4.16
CA ASP A 411 -6.62 -3.41 -3.79
C ASP A 411 -6.17 -3.66 -2.34
N ILE A 412 -5.25 -2.84 -1.80
CA ILE A 412 -4.96 -2.80 -0.36
C ILE A 412 -6.28 -2.67 0.42
N HIS A 413 -7.17 -1.78 -0.03
CA HIS A 413 -8.50 -1.60 0.53
C HIS A 413 -9.43 -2.79 0.25
N LYS A 414 -9.53 -3.27 -1.02
CA LYS A 414 -10.38 -4.40 -1.48
C LYS A 414 -10.13 -5.67 -0.68
N ARG A 415 -8.87 -6.08 -0.51
CA ARG A 415 -8.51 -7.28 0.25
C ARG A 415 -8.78 -7.13 1.74
N SER A 416 -8.44 -5.97 2.30
CA SER A 416 -8.64 -5.68 3.71
C SER A 416 -10.13 -5.65 4.07
N SER A 417 -10.96 -4.95 3.29
CA SER A 417 -12.40 -4.85 3.52
C SER A 417 -13.11 -6.20 3.33
N ARG A 418 -12.81 -6.95 2.26
CA ARG A 418 -13.41 -8.27 1.96
C ARG A 418 -13.14 -9.33 3.02
N SER A 419 -12.11 -9.16 3.87
CA SER A 419 -11.87 -10.05 5.02
C SER A 419 -12.79 -9.75 6.21
N LEU A 420 -13.22 -8.50 6.36
CA LEU A 420 -13.98 -7.99 7.51
C LEU A 420 -15.50 -7.98 7.27
N LEU A 421 -15.92 -7.48 6.09
CA LEU A 421 -17.32 -7.24 5.72
C LEU A 421 -17.68 -8.05 4.48
N LYS A 422 -18.76 -8.83 4.56
CA LYS A 422 -19.31 -9.57 3.42
C LYS A 422 -20.82 -9.52 3.46
N ILE A 423 -21.39 -8.43 2.92
CA ILE A 423 -22.83 -8.27 2.84
C ILE A 423 -23.34 -9.16 1.71
N ARG A 424 -24.35 -9.97 2.00
CA ARG A 424 -25.05 -10.75 0.98
C ARG A 424 -26.56 -10.68 1.16
N LYS A 425 -27.27 -10.62 0.04
CA LYS A 425 -28.72 -10.68 -0.03
C LYS A 425 -29.18 -12.08 -0.47
N GLY A 426 -30.13 -12.65 0.24
CA GLY A 426 -30.82 -13.87 -0.15
C GLY A 426 -30.94 -14.94 0.94
N THR A 427 -31.99 -15.74 0.82
CA THR A 427 -32.40 -16.78 1.77
C THR A 427 -31.68 -18.12 1.58
N ASN A 428 -30.76 -18.25 0.62
CA ASN A 428 -30.13 -19.54 0.31
C ASN A 428 -29.20 -20.00 1.45
N LYS A 429 -29.35 -21.26 1.88
CA LYS A 429 -28.45 -21.91 2.84
C LYS A 429 -27.00 -21.94 2.32
N ARG A 430 -26.80 -21.99 1.01
CA ARG A 430 -25.49 -21.90 0.34
C ARG A 430 -25.12 -20.44 0.14
N ALA A 431 -24.48 -19.85 1.15
CA ALA A 431 -24.15 -18.43 1.17
C ALA A 431 -23.28 -17.98 -0.02
N ASP A 432 -22.51 -18.86 -0.64
CA ASP A 432 -21.74 -18.62 -1.88
C ASP A 432 -22.60 -18.23 -3.09
N ARG A 433 -23.89 -18.64 -3.08
CA ARG A 433 -24.88 -18.35 -4.14
C ARG A 433 -25.71 -17.10 -3.91
N ASN A 434 -25.57 -16.45 -2.75
CA ASN A 434 -26.27 -15.21 -2.44
C ASN A 434 -25.62 -14.02 -3.18
N GLU A 435 -26.45 -13.06 -3.59
CA GLU A 435 -26.02 -11.81 -4.21
C GLU A 435 -25.03 -11.08 -3.29
N LYS A 436 -23.91 -10.59 -3.82
CA LYS A 436 -22.91 -9.85 -3.04
C LYS A 436 -23.16 -8.35 -3.19
N ILE A 437 -23.37 -7.66 -2.08
CA ILE A 437 -23.51 -6.20 -2.07
C ILE A 437 -22.10 -5.60 -1.86
N GLU A 438 -21.49 -5.06 -2.91
CA GLU A 438 -20.21 -4.35 -2.80
C GLU A 438 -20.44 -2.89 -2.38
N VAL A 439 -19.80 -2.48 -1.28
CA VAL A 439 -19.94 -1.14 -0.71
C VAL A 439 -19.23 -0.09 -1.57
N VAL A 440 -18.04 -0.43 -2.07
CA VAL A 440 -17.17 0.37 -2.94
C VAL A 440 -17.13 -0.24 -4.33
N ASN A 441 -17.16 0.57 -5.40
CA ASN A 441 -16.85 0.11 -6.75
C ASN A 441 -15.33 0.13 -6.94
N TYR A 442 -14.68 -1.02 -6.79
CA TYR A 442 -13.22 -1.09 -6.92
C TYR A 442 -12.70 -1.06 -8.35
N ASP A 443 -13.59 -1.32 -9.32
CA ASP A 443 -13.18 -1.49 -10.70
C ASP A 443 -12.98 -0.11 -11.37
N ALA A 444 -13.68 0.92 -10.88
CA ALA A 444 -13.42 2.35 -11.16
C ALA A 444 -12.04 2.89 -10.70
N PHE A 445 -11.24 2.08 -9.99
CA PHE A 445 -9.85 2.42 -9.64
C PHE A 445 -8.82 1.55 -10.37
N GLY A 446 -9.25 0.66 -11.28
CA GLY A 446 -8.37 -0.30 -11.96
C GLY A 446 -7.59 -1.20 -10.99
N ALA A 447 -8.22 -1.60 -9.86
CA ALA A 447 -7.53 -2.26 -8.74
C ALA A 447 -6.65 -3.45 -9.17
N MET A 448 -5.34 -3.34 -8.95
CA MET A 448 -4.32 -4.33 -9.33
C MET A 448 -4.34 -5.56 -8.40
N ASP A 449 -3.91 -6.73 -8.84
CA ASP A 449 -3.85 -7.93 -7.98
C ASP A 449 -2.57 -7.92 -7.09
N VAL A 450 -2.54 -7.09 -6.04
CA VAL A 450 -1.41 -6.95 -5.10
C VAL A 450 -1.17 -8.27 -4.36
N GLN A 451 -0.05 -8.95 -4.63
CA GLN A 451 0.22 -10.23 -3.98
C GLN A 451 0.43 -10.07 -2.46
N LEU A 452 -0.53 -10.60 -1.69
CA LEU A 452 -0.39 -10.73 -0.24
C LEU A 452 0.35 -12.03 0.08
N SER A 453 1.44 -11.90 0.84
CA SER A 453 2.07 -13.03 1.50
C SER A 453 1.04 -13.81 2.31
N PRO A 454 0.98 -15.15 2.16
CA PRO A 454 0.02 -15.96 2.90
C PRO A 454 0.27 -15.83 4.40
N LEU A 455 -0.82 -15.80 5.18
CA LEU A 455 -0.75 -15.77 6.65
C LEU A 455 -0.40 -17.14 7.25
N THR A 456 0.30 -17.97 6.47
CA THR A 456 0.90 -19.23 6.90
C THR A 456 2.04 -18.91 7.85
N LYS A 457 1.68 -18.75 9.13
CA LYS A 457 2.57 -19.14 10.23
C LYS A 457 3.13 -20.51 9.86
N GLU A 458 4.44 -20.70 10.04
CA GLU A 458 5.04 -22.02 9.91
C GLU A 458 4.16 -23.04 10.63
N PRO A 459 3.80 -24.17 9.98
CA PRO A 459 2.85 -25.11 10.56
C PRO A 459 3.45 -25.60 11.87
N LYS A 460 2.83 -25.21 12.99
CA LYS A 460 3.30 -25.57 14.33
C LYS A 460 3.61 -27.07 14.34
N PRO A 461 4.81 -27.53 14.75
CA PRO A 461 5.16 -28.96 14.70
C PRO A 461 4.10 -29.84 15.37
N ILE A 462 3.55 -29.38 16.50
CA ILE A 462 2.40 -29.95 17.18
C ILE A 462 1.19 -30.18 16.26
N TRP A 463 0.79 -29.19 15.45
CA TRP A 463 -0.34 -29.33 14.53
C TRP A 463 -0.05 -30.34 13.41
N GLY A 464 1.18 -30.37 12.89
CA GLY A 464 1.60 -31.38 11.92
C GLY A 464 1.50 -32.79 12.50
N VAL A 465 1.94 -32.98 13.75
CA VAL A 465 1.85 -34.26 14.46
C VAL A 465 0.40 -34.65 14.77
N GLN A 466 -0.44 -33.70 15.21
CA GLN A 466 -1.89 -33.93 15.40
C GLN A 466 -2.56 -34.38 14.10
N ARG A 467 -2.18 -33.79 12.96
CA ARG A 467 -2.66 -34.20 11.63
C ARG A 467 -2.16 -35.58 11.23
N LYS A 468 -0.88 -35.90 11.47
CA LYS A 468 -0.33 -37.25 11.22
C LYS A 468 -1.08 -38.31 12.02
N ILE A 469 -1.20 -38.13 13.34
CA ILE A 469 -1.95 -39.04 14.22
C ILE A 469 -3.40 -39.24 13.74
N SER A 470 -4.09 -38.14 13.41
CA SER A 470 -5.48 -38.20 12.93
C SER A 470 -5.59 -38.93 11.58
N PHE A 471 -4.55 -38.87 10.75
CA PHE A 471 -4.47 -39.58 9.48
C PHE A 471 -4.14 -41.05 9.68
N ASP A 472 -3.12 -41.39 10.48
CA ASP A 472 -2.70 -42.76 10.79
C ASP A 472 -3.88 -43.59 11.35
N ILE A 473 -4.64 -43.01 12.30
CA ILE A 473 -5.82 -43.66 12.87
C ILE A 473 -6.91 -43.88 11.79
N ARG A 474 -7.14 -42.92 10.91
CA ARG A 474 -8.13 -43.06 9.82
C ARG A 474 -7.69 -44.04 8.74
N ALA A 475 -6.41 -44.08 8.43
CA ALA A 475 -5.83 -45.06 7.52
C ALA A 475 -6.01 -46.48 8.08
N SER A 476 -5.85 -46.67 9.40
CA SER A 476 -6.11 -47.97 10.03
C SER A 476 -7.56 -48.45 9.83
N TYR A 477 -8.57 -47.57 9.73
CA TYR A 477 -9.94 -47.97 9.40
C TYR A 477 -10.08 -48.57 7.99
N ALA A 478 -9.31 -48.05 7.03
CA ALA A 478 -9.29 -48.55 5.67
C ALA A 478 -8.54 -49.89 5.58
N GLU A 479 -7.36 -49.98 6.21
CA GLU A 479 -6.51 -51.18 6.18
C GLU A 479 -7.13 -52.40 6.88
N LEU A 480 -8.13 -52.23 7.76
CA LEU A 480 -8.91 -53.30 8.41
C LEU A 480 -9.48 -54.37 7.44
N ASP A 481 -9.54 -54.12 6.12
CA ASP A 481 -9.92 -55.14 5.11
C ASP A 481 -8.81 -56.19 4.85
N LEU A 482 -7.55 -55.87 5.16
CA LEU A 482 -6.39 -56.73 4.89
C LEU A 482 -6.12 -57.68 6.07
N MET A 483 -6.99 -58.68 6.23
CA MET A 483 -6.81 -59.92 7.01
C MET A 483 -6.52 -59.81 8.53
N THR A 484 -6.22 -58.63 9.08
CA THR A 484 -5.60 -58.49 10.41
C THR A 484 -6.56 -58.03 11.52
N GLY A 485 -7.78 -57.59 11.18
CA GLY A 485 -8.81 -57.22 12.14
C GLY A 485 -8.41 -56.13 13.13
N ASN A 486 -9.07 -56.07 14.29
CA ASN A 486 -8.88 -55.01 15.30
C ASN A 486 -7.42 -54.76 15.73
N ALA A 487 -6.50 -55.73 15.53
CA ALA A 487 -5.09 -55.59 15.87
C ALA A 487 -4.39 -54.40 15.17
N GLN A 488 -4.78 -54.07 13.93
CA GLN A 488 -4.23 -52.90 13.24
C GLN A 488 -4.65 -51.58 13.88
N PHE A 489 -5.91 -51.44 14.31
CA PHE A 489 -6.39 -50.23 14.99
C PHE A 489 -5.72 -50.05 16.35
N GLU A 490 -5.62 -51.11 17.15
CA GLU A 490 -4.95 -51.04 18.46
C GLU A 490 -3.45 -50.74 18.33
N LYS A 491 -2.77 -51.30 17.30
CA LYS A 491 -1.38 -50.95 16.98
C LYS A 491 -1.24 -49.48 16.57
N ALA A 492 -2.08 -49.00 15.65
CA ALA A 492 -2.08 -47.60 15.22
C ALA A 492 -2.35 -46.65 16.40
N MET A 493 -3.26 -47.02 17.31
CA MET A 493 -3.53 -46.31 18.56
C MET A 493 -2.30 -46.25 19.48
N ALA A 494 -1.58 -47.36 19.66
CA ALA A 494 -0.36 -47.40 20.48
C ALA A 494 0.79 -46.56 19.87
N ASP A 495 1.02 -46.68 18.56
CA ASP A 495 2.03 -45.90 17.83
C ASP A 495 1.70 -44.40 17.82
N CYS A 496 0.42 -44.05 17.69
CA CYS A 496 -0.06 -42.67 17.82
C CYS A 496 0.07 -42.15 19.26
N GLN A 497 -0.20 -42.96 20.29
CA GLN A 497 -0.01 -42.57 21.68
C GLN A 497 1.48 -42.32 22.00
N LYS A 498 2.38 -43.18 21.50
CA LYS A 498 3.83 -42.99 21.59
C LYS A 498 4.28 -41.69 20.91
N THR A 499 3.72 -41.41 19.74
CA THR A 499 3.95 -40.15 19.01
C THR A 499 3.42 -38.96 19.81
N ALA A 500 2.22 -39.05 20.39
CA ALA A 500 1.64 -38.00 21.22
C ALA A 500 2.48 -37.71 22.48
N ARG A 501 3.03 -38.74 23.13
CA ARG A 501 3.98 -38.61 24.24
C ARG A 501 5.26 -37.90 23.80
N LYS A 502 5.87 -38.29 22.67
CA LYS A 502 7.10 -37.69 22.14
C LYS A 502 6.98 -36.18 21.91
N TYR A 503 5.80 -35.69 21.53
CA TYR A 503 5.54 -34.27 21.26
C TYR A 503 4.76 -33.53 22.35
N GLY A 504 4.54 -34.14 23.52
CA GLY A 504 3.88 -33.49 24.66
C GLY A 504 2.39 -33.18 24.45
N ILE A 505 1.67 -33.99 23.66
CA ILE A 505 0.26 -33.77 23.29
C ILE A 505 -0.67 -34.91 23.73
N VAL A 506 -0.34 -35.56 24.85
CA VAL A 506 -1.06 -36.74 25.36
C VAL A 506 -2.50 -36.41 25.74
N ASP A 507 -2.78 -35.25 26.32
CA ASP A 507 -4.13 -34.86 26.74
C ASP A 507 -5.03 -34.60 25.53
N TRP A 508 -4.48 -33.94 24.50
CA TRP A 508 -5.15 -33.78 23.21
C TRP A 508 -5.46 -35.15 22.59
N PHE A 509 -4.49 -36.07 22.56
CA PHE A 509 -4.70 -37.42 22.05
C PHE A 509 -5.82 -38.15 22.82
N THR A 510 -5.75 -38.12 24.14
CA THR A 510 -6.69 -38.81 25.05
C THR A 510 -8.12 -38.29 24.89
N SER A 511 -8.30 -36.98 24.75
CA SER A 511 -9.61 -36.37 24.51
C SER A 511 -10.24 -36.73 23.15
N HIS A 512 -9.46 -37.22 22.19
CA HIS A 512 -9.95 -37.61 20.87
C HIS A 512 -10.24 -39.12 20.75
N ILE A 513 -9.80 -39.94 21.72
CA ILE A 513 -10.03 -41.41 21.72
C ILE A 513 -11.51 -41.79 21.63
N PRO A 514 -12.46 -41.18 22.37
CA PRO A 514 -13.87 -41.56 22.29
C PRO A 514 -14.42 -41.39 20.86
N LYS A 515 -14.10 -40.25 20.23
CA LYS A 515 -14.48 -39.98 18.84
C LYS A 515 -13.85 -40.97 17.86
N TRP A 516 -12.58 -41.33 18.03
CA TRP A 516 -11.94 -42.29 17.15
C TRP A 516 -12.48 -43.73 17.31
N LYS A 517 -13.10 -44.06 18.44
CA LYS A 517 -13.85 -45.31 18.61
C LYS A 517 -15.23 -45.24 17.93
N GLU A 518 -15.94 -44.12 18.06
CA GLU A 518 -17.21 -43.86 17.35
C GLU A 518 -17.01 -43.87 15.81
N ASP A 519 -16.01 -43.13 15.30
CA ASP A 519 -15.63 -43.13 13.88
C ASP A 519 -15.31 -44.57 13.40
N LYS A 520 -14.66 -45.40 14.22
CA LYS A 520 -14.38 -46.82 13.93
C LYS A 520 -15.65 -47.67 13.86
N GLU A 521 -16.53 -47.57 14.87
CA GLU A 521 -17.78 -48.33 14.92
C GLU A 521 -18.70 -48.01 13.72
N TYR A 522 -18.72 -46.74 13.30
CA TYR A 522 -19.40 -46.31 12.08
C TYR A 522 -18.79 -46.94 10.81
N HIS A 523 -17.46 -46.95 10.69
CA HIS A 523 -16.76 -47.64 9.60
C HIS A 523 -17.04 -49.17 9.60
N ASP A 524 -17.02 -49.82 10.76
CA ASP A 524 -17.33 -51.25 10.91
C ASP A 524 -18.82 -51.56 10.61
N ALA A 525 -19.73 -50.60 10.86
CA ALA A 525 -21.14 -50.71 10.45
C ALA A 525 -21.30 -50.60 8.93
N ILE A 526 -20.61 -49.66 8.27
CA ILE A 526 -20.56 -49.58 6.79
C ILE A 526 -20.00 -50.88 6.22
N LYS A 527 -18.88 -51.40 6.74
CA LYS A 527 -18.28 -52.66 6.27
C LYS A 527 -19.25 -53.83 6.38
N ARG A 528 -19.92 -53.99 7.53
CA ARG A 528 -20.98 -55.02 7.70
C ARG A 528 -22.12 -54.84 6.70
N ALA A 529 -22.55 -53.61 6.42
CA ALA A 529 -23.60 -53.33 5.43
C ALA A 529 -23.14 -53.69 4.00
N VAL A 530 -21.89 -53.38 3.63
CA VAL A 530 -21.31 -53.73 2.32
C VAL A 530 -21.11 -55.25 2.17
N GLN A 531 -20.66 -55.95 3.22
CA GLN A 531 -20.47 -57.40 3.20
C GLN A 531 -21.78 -58.20 3.24
N SER A 532 -22.81 -57.68 3.92
CA SER A 532 -24.14 -58.32 3.97
C SER A 532 -25.06 -57.91 2.81
N ALA A 533 -24.70 -56.89 2.04
CA ALA A 533 -25.36 -56.57 0.78
C ALA A 533 -25.24 -57.78 -0.19
N PRO A 534 -26.35 -58.32 -0.73
CA PRO A 534 -26.29 -59.43 -1.67
C PRO A 534 -25.40 -59.10 -2.87
N ALA A 535 -24.64 -60.10 -3.35
CA ALA A 535 -23.64 -59.96 -4.41
C ALA A 535 -24.14 -59.47 -5.79
N ARG A 536 -25.41 -59.05 -5.89
CA ARG A 536 -26.03 -58.40 -7.07
C ARG A 536 -25.31 -57.14 -7.54
N TRP A 537 -24.48 -56.51 -6.71
CA TRP A 537 -23.63 -55.37 -7.13
C TRP A 537 -22.34 -55.80 -7.84
N ASN A 538 -21.85 -57.04 -7.64
CA ASN A 538 -20.62 -57.54 -8.28
C ASN A 538 -20.84 -58.16 -9.67
N THR A 539 -22.07 -58.43 -10.08
CA THR A 539 -22.40 -58.90 -11.45
C THR A 539 -22.91 -57.80 -12.38
N ALA A 540 -23.27 -56.61 -11.86
CA ALA A 540 -23.75 -55.48 -12.67
C ALA A 540 -22.62 -54.57 -13.19
N SER A 541 -21.40 -54.68 -12.67
CA SER A 541 -20.31 -53.72 -12.88
C SER A 541 -19.40 -54.00 -14.09
N LEU A 542 -19.64 -55.06 -14.86
CA LEU A 542 -18.82 -55.46 -16.02
C LEU A 542 -19.42 -55.15 -17.40
N GLY A 543 -20.61 -54.51 -17.48
CA GLY A 543 -21.33 -54.42 -18.76
C GLY A 543 -22.22 -53.21 -19.04
N PHE A 544 -22.40 -52.24 -18.13
CA PHE A 544 -23.31 -51.11 -18.41
C PHE A 544 -22.84 -49.75 -17.88
N TRP A 545 -22.27 -48.96 -18.79
CA TRP A 545 -22.45 -47.50 -18.74
C TRP A 545 -23.90 -47.20 -19.13
N MET A 546 -24.73 -46.73 -18.20
CA MET A 546 -25.98 -46.03 -18.54
C MET A 546 -25.81 -44.52 -18.34
N PRO A 547 -26.35 -43.69 -19.26
CA PRO A 547 -26.33 -42.24 -19.12
C PRO A 547 -27.25 -41.78 -17.99
N ARG A 548 -26.97 -40.60 -17.42
CA ARG A 548 -27.85 -39.97 -16.41
C ARG A 548 -29.20 -39.60 -17.05
N PRO A 549 -30.36 -40.10 -16.55
CA PRO A 549 -31.67 -39.60 -16.96
C PRO A 549 -31.90 -38.19 -16.42
N GLY A 550 -32.66 -37.40 -17.18
CA GLY A 550 -32.88 -35.99 -16.91
C GLY A 550 -33.74 -35.68 -15.70
N THR A 551 -33.65 -34.42 -15.28
CA THR A 551 -34.64 -33.75 -14.43
C THR A 551 -36.02 -33.78 -15.07
N THR A 552 -37.03 -34.26 -14.34
CA THR A 552 -38.44 -33.94 -14.59
C THR A 552 -39.06 -33.36 -13.33
N GLU A 553 -39.75 -32.24 -13.49
CA GLU A 553 -40.54 -31.61 -12.44
C GLU A 553 -41.77 -32.48 -12.12
N GLY A 554 -42.15 -32.54 -10.84
CA GLY A 554 -43.27 -33.33 -10.38
C GLY A 554 -43.91 -32.67 -9.16
N THR A 555 -44.95 -31.86 -9.41
CA THR A 555 -45.81 -31.26 -8.38
C THR A 555 -46.43 -32.33 -7.50
N LEU A 556 -46.17 -32.28 -6.19
CA LEU A 556 -46.70 -33.23 -5.22
C LEU A 556 -47.71 -32.55 -4.30
N ASN A 557 -48.98 -32.77 -4.60
CA ASN A 557 -50.12 -32.22 -3.90
C ASN A 557 -50.22 -32.89 -2.50
N LYS A 558 -50.35 -32.10 -1.42
CA LYS A 558 -50.54 -32.61 -0.06
C LYS A 558 -51.92 -32.24 0.46
N SER A 559 -52.76 -33.25 0.67
CA SER A 559 -54.02 -33.13 1.41
C SER A 559 -54.31 -34.43 2.15
N GLN A 560 -55.07 -34.33 3.24
CA GLN A 560 -55.54 -35.41 4.14
C GLN A 560 -54.53 -35.92 5.18
N HIS A 561 -54.59 -35.29 6.35
CA HIS A 561 -54.42 -35.98 7.64
C HIS A 561 -55.77 -36.56 8.07
N PRO A 562 -55.83 -37.73 8.73
CA PRO A 562 -57.03 -38.22 9.39
C PRO A 562 -57.17 -37.63 10.80
N GLU A 563 -58.41 -37.46 11.25
CA GLU A 563 -58.76 -37.03 12.61
C GLU A 563 -58.52 -38.15 13.63
N THR A 564 -58.06 -37.77 14.82
CA THR A 564 -57.96 -38.65 16.00
C THR A 564 -59.21 -38.53 16.86
N ALA A 565 -59.80 -39.65 17.26
CA ALA A 565 -60.87 -39.70 18.24
C ALA A 565 -60.37 -40.31 19.56
N ALA A 566 -60.28 -39.46 20.61
CA ALA A 566 -60.34 -39.78 22.04
C ALA A 566 -60.33 -38.47 22.84
#